data_AF-A0A7V0P1Q0-F1
#
_entry.id   AF-A0A7V0P1Q0-F1
#
_cell.length_a   1.000
_cell.length_b   1.000
_cell.length_c   1.000
_cell.angle_alpha   90.00
_cell.angle_beta   90.00
_cell.angle_gamma   90.00
#
_symmetry.space_group_name_H-M   'P 1'
#
loop_
_entity.id
_entity.type
_entity.pdbx_description
1 polymer ?
#
loop_
_entity_poly.entity_id
_entity_poly.type
_entity_poly.pdbx_seq_one_letter_code
_entity_poly.pdbx_strand_id
1 'polypeptide(L)' 'MSIATDNRKVGDLTVNELRRLIRDTIYELVDSDLGLELMPEVEETLRESLKSKERIPVEKVAEELGLNW' A
#
# COMPACT_ATOMS: atom_id res chain seq x y z
N MET A 1 6.15 13.19 -7.91
CA MET A 1 7.11 12.34 -8.65
C MET A 1 6.73 10.92 -8.31
N SER A 2 6.17 10.16 -9.25
CA SER A 2 5.75 8.77 -9.01
C SER A 2 6.99 7.91 -8.73
N ILE A 3 7.04 7.25 -7.57
CA ILE A 3 8.14 6.34 -7.18
C ILE A 3 7.82 4.88 -7.56
N ALA A 4 6.82 4.69 -8.41
CA ALA A 4 6.59 3.47 -9.17
C ALA A 4 6.47 3.88 -10.64
N THR A 5 7.16 3.33 -11.64
CA THR A 5 8.01 2.13 -11.82
C THR A 5 8.64 2.30 -13.21
N ASP A 6 9.70 1.57 -13.61
CA ASP A 6 9.41 0.49 -14.57
C ASP A 6 10.37 -0.71 -14.52
N ASN A 7 11.47 -0.69 -13.75
CA ASN A 7 12.50 -1.75 -13.89
C ASN A 7 13.30 -2.16 -12.63
N ARG A 8 12.82 -1.85 -11.42
CA ARG A 8 13.48 -2.29 -10.17
C ARG A 8 12.51 -3.08 -9.31
N LYS A 9 12.91 -4.27 -8.83
CA LYS A 9 12.10 -5.02 -7.88
C LYS A 9 12.21 -4.39 -6.49
N VAL A 10 11.17 -4.55 -5.68
CA VAL A 10 11.19 -4.13 -4.26
C VAL A 10 12.34 -4.77 -3.50
N GLY A 11 12.70 -6.02 -3.83
CA GLY A 11 13.84 -6.72 -3.26
C GLY A 11 15.21 -6.11 -3.58
N ASP A 12 15.28 -5.22 -4.57
CA ASP A 12 16.51 -4.52 -4.98
C ASP A 12 16.65 -3.14 -4.30
N LEU A 13 15.75 -2.80 -3.37
CA LEU A 13 15.79 -1.55 -2.63
C LEU A 13 16.64 -1.70 -1.36
N THR A 14 17.47 -0.71 -1.08
CA THR A 14 18.06 -0.55 0.25
C THR A 14 16.97 -0.22 1.28
N VAL A 15 17.26 -0.46 2.56
CA VAL A 15 16.34 -0.16 3.67
C VAL A 15 15.88 1.29 3.66
N ASN A 16 16.76 2.23 3.30
CA ASN A 16 16.43 3.65 3.24
C ASN A 16 15.53 3.99 2.04
N GLU A 17 15.77 3.39 0.88
CA GLU A 17 14.90 3.54 -0.29
C GLU A 17 13.51 2.97 -0.03
N LEU A 18 13.41 1.79 0.59
CA LEU A 18 12.13 1.20 0.96
C LEU A 18 11.38 2.08 1.98
N ARG A 19 12.08 2.56 3.01
CA ARG A 19 11.48 3.47 4.00
C ARG A 19 10.97 4.75 3.35
N ARG A 20 11.69 5.27 2.36
CA ARG A 20 11.29 6.46 1.60
C ARG A 20 10.06 6.18 0.74
N LEU A 21 10.06 5.09 -0.02
CA LEU A 21 8.91 4.68 -0.83
C LEU A 21 7.64 4.56 0.02
N ILE A 22 7.70 3.86 1.16
CA ILE A 22 6.57 3.72 2.08
C ILE A 22 6.09 5.08 2.57
N ARG A 23 7.01 5.95 3.00
CA ARG A 23 6.69 7.29 3.51
C ARG A 23 6.02 8.15 2.43
N ASP A 24 6.57 8.16 1.23
CA ASP A 24 6.08 8.98 0.13
C ASP A 24 4.68 8.50 -0.30
N THR A 25 4.45 7.18 -0.37
CA THR A 25 3.11 6.61 -0.60
C THR A 25 2.11 6.96 0.51
N ILE A 26 2.51 6.95 1.78
CA ILE A 26 1.61 7.35 2.87
C ILE A 26 1.26 8.83 2.77
N TYR A 27 2.21 9.70 2.43
CA TYR A 27 1.94 11.13 2.28
C TYR A 27 0.96 11.46 1.15
N GLU A 28 0.84 10.62 0.13
CA GLU A 28 -0.19 10.78 -0.90
C GLU A 28 -1.62 10.57 -0.37
N LEU A 29 -1.77 9.92 0.79
CA LEU A 29 -3.07 9.58 1.39
C LEU A 29 -3.45 10.52 2.55
N VAL A 30 -2.60 11.48 2.85
CA VAL A 30 -2.65 12.31 4.05
C VAL A 30 -2.93 13.76 3.66
N ASP A 31 -3.88 14.38 4.36
CA ASP A 31 -4.23 15.79 4.17
C ASP A 31 -3.16 16.70 4.79
N SER A 32 -2.60 17.59 3.97
CA SER A 32 -1.56 18.55 4.39
C SER A 32 -2.09 19.64 5.33
N ASP A 33 -3.39 19.92 5.28
CA ASP A 33 -4.03 21.02 6.00
C ASP A 33 -4.60 20.56 7.36
N LEU A 34 -4.84 19.25 7.52
CA LEU A 34 -5.39 18.64 8.74
C LEU A 34 -4.36 17.88 9.59
N GLY A 35 -3.07 18.24 9.52
CA GLY A 35 -2.10 17.78 10.51
C GLY A 35 -1.84 16.28 10.51
N LEU A 36 -1.66 15.70 9.32
CA LEU A 36 -1.39 14.28 9.09
C LEU A 36 -2.61 13.33 9.21
N GLU A 37 -3.83 13.86 9.12
CA GLU A 37 -5.04 13.05 9.03
C GLU A 37 -5.17 12.39 7.64
N LEU A 38 -5.84 11.24 7.59
CA LEU A 38 -6.18 10.61 6.31
C LEU A 38 -7.18 11.49 5.57
N MET A 39 -7.07 11.56 4.25
CA MET A 39 -8.10 12.19 3.43
C MET A 39 -9.46 11.51 3.70
N PRO A 40 -10.57 12.26 3.82
CA PRO A 40 -11.88 11.71 4.18
C PRO A 40 -12.33 10.53 3.32
N GLU A 41 -12.05 10.56 2.01
CA GLU A 41 -12.37 9.50 1.07
C GLU A 41 -11.57 8.20 1.32
N VAL A 42 -10.32 8.34 1.77
CA VAL A 42 -9.46 7.20 2.14
C VAL A 42 -9.98 6.58 3.43
N GLU A 43 -10.34 7.42 4.40
CA GLU A 43 -10.93 6.96 5.66
C GLU A 43 -12.25 6.19 5.43
N GLU A 44 -13.14 6.73 4.60
CA GLU A 44 -14.42 6.08 4.25
C GLU A 44 -14.19 4.72 3.58
N THR A 45 -13.31 4.67 2.58
CA THR A 45 -12.97 3.42 1.88
C THR A 45 -12.43 2.35 2.83
N LEU A 46 -11.57 2.73 3.78
CA LEU A 46 -11.04 1.82 4.80
C LEU A 46 -12.14 1.33 5.75
N ARG A 47 -13.06 2.22 6.16
CA ARG A 47 -14.22 1.85 7.00
C ARG A 47 -15.14 0.85 6.31
N GLU A 48 -15.32 0.97 5.00
CA GLU A 48 -16.08 -0.01 4.21
C GLU A 48 -15.35 -1.34 4.08
N SER A 49 -14.04 -1.30 3.78
CA SER A 49 -13.19 -2.48 3.70
C SER A 49 -13.20 -3.30 5.00
N LEU A 50 -13.13 -2.64 6.16
CA LEU A 50 -13.21 -3.31 7.47
C LEU A 50 -14.55 -4.01 7.74
N LYS A 51 -15.65 -3.55 7.13
CA LYS A 51 -16.97 -4.20 7.23
C LYS A 51 -17.07 -5.42 6.32
N SER A 52 -16.22 -5.51 5.30
CA SER A 52 -16.23 -6.65 4.39
C SER A 52 -15.80 -7.93 5.10
N LYS A 53 -16.58 -8.99 4.89
CA LYS A 53 -16.24 -10.38 5.27
C LYS A 53 -15.74 -11.20 4.10
N GLU A 54 -15.66 -10.60 2.92
CA GLU A 54 -15.12 -11.26 1.74
C GLU A 54 -13.64 -11.53 1.95
N ARG A 55 -13.23 -12.78 1.76
CA ARG A 55 -11.85 -13.21 1.90
C ARG A 55 -11.49 -14.02 0.68
N ILE A 56 -10.27 -13.85 0.21
CA ILE A 56 -9.68 -14.69 -0.83
C ILE A 56 -8.92 -15.83 -0.16
N PRO A 57 -9.02 -17.07 -0.68
CA PRO A 57 -8.23 -18.20 -0.18
C PRO A 57 -6.73 -17.90 -0.28
N VAL A 58 -5.95 -18.36 0.70
CA VAL A 58 -4.51 -18.08 0.77
C VAL A 58 -3.76 -18.69 -0.41
N GLU A 59 -4.25 -19.81 -0.94
CA GLU A 59 -3.70 -20.51 -2.09
C GLU A 59 -3.77 -19.63 -3.35
N LYS A 60 -4.88 -18.90 -3.54
CA LYS A 60 -5.06 -17.99 -4.67
C LYS A 60 -4.12 -16.79 -4.57
N VAL A 61 -3.93 -16.26 -3.36
CA VAL A 61 -2.97 -15.17 -3.11
C VAL A 61 -1.54 -15.62 -3.38
N ALA A 62 -1.18 -16.82 -2.94
CA ALA A 62 0.14 -17.38 -3.18
C ALA A 62 0.41 -17.56 -4.68
N GLU A 63 -0.56 -18.04 -5.45
CA GLU A 63 -0.48 -18.16 -6.91
C GLU A 63 -0.27 -16.81 -7.58
N GLU A 64 -1.07 -15.80 -7.24
CA GLU A 64 -0.95 -14.44 -7.79
C GLU A 64 0.38 -13.77 -7.47
N LEU A 65 0.96 -14.07 -6.30
CA LEU A 65 2.25 -13.54 -5.86
C LEU A 65 3.45 -14.40 -6.28
N GLY A 66 3.22 -15.55 -6.94
CA GLY A 66 4.28 -16.49 -7.33
C GLY A 66 5.02 -17.11 -6.14
N LEU A 67 4.34 -17.30 -5.02
CA LEU A 67 4.88 -17.89 -3.80
C LEU A 67 4.63 -19.40 -3.78
N ASN A 68 5.63 -20.19 -3.37
CA ASN A 68 5.43 -21.60 -3.08
C ASN A 68 4.78 -21.73 -1.69
N TRP A 69 3.55 -22.24 -1.65
CA TRP A 69 2.74 -22.40 -0.44
C TRP A 69 2.55 -23.87 -0.09
#